data_AF-A0A967TB67-F1
#
_entry.id   AF-A0A967TB67-F1
#
_cell.length_a   1.000
_cell.length_b   1.000
_cell.length_c   1.000
_cell.angle_alpha   90.00
_cell.angle_beta   90.00
_cell.angle_gamma   90.00
#
_symmetry.space_group_name_H-M   'P 1'
#
loop_
_entity.id
_entity.type
_entity.pdbx_description
1 polymer ?
#
loop_
_entity_poly.entity_id
_entity_poly.type
_entity_poly.pdbx_seq_one_letter_code
_entity_poly.pdbx_strand_id
1 'polypeptide(L)' 'YSYPTTYVEDDETRLGLTALRIIDTRAGLLDQEALIQGDRYAFIRDAYLQRRRFEVSDGELGEDPFA' A
#
# COMPACT_ATOMS: atom_id res chain seq x y z
N TYR A 1 -9.75 12.82 12.17
CA TYR A 1 -8.90 12.63 10.99
C TYR A 1 -9.57 13.26 9.77
N SER A 2 -9.23 14.50 9.46
CA SER A 2 -9.76 15.25 8.31
C SER A 2 -8.82 15.09 7.12
N TYR A 3 -9.15 14.17 6.21
CA TYR A 3 -8.46 14.11 4.93
C TYR A 3 -8.91 15.31 4.07
N PRO A 4 -8.00 16.15 3.56
CA PRO A 4 -8.35 17.37 2.82
C PRO A 4 -9.12 17.09 1.51
N THR A 5 -9.05 15.87 0.99
CA THR A 5 -9.80 15.43 -0.20
C THR A 5 -11.29 15.17 0.06
N THR A 6 -11.72 15.09 1.33
CA THR A 6 -13.13 14.94 1.70
C THR A 6 -13.91 16.25 1.53
N TYR A 7 -13.23 17.40 1.49
CA TYR A 7 -13.84 18.72 1.28
C TYR A 7 -13.89 19.14 -0.20
N VAL A 8 -13.48 18.27 -1.12
CA VAL A 8 -13.61 18.49 -2.56
C VAL A 8 -14.98 17.98 -2.99
N GLU A 9 -15.91 18.92 -3.14
CA GLU A 9 -17.31 18.66 -3.52
C GLU A 9 -17.43 18.14 -4.96
N ASP A 10 -16.46 18.43 -5.82
CA ASP A 10 -16.42 18.01 -7.21
C ASP A 10 -15.93 16.55 -7.35
N ASP A 11 -16.84 15.68 -7.76
CA ASP A 11 -16.60 14.24 -7.91
C ASP A 11 -15.49 13.94 -8.92
N GLU A 12 -15.40 14.69 -10.01
CA GLU A 12 -14.40 14.52 -11.07
C GLU A 12 -13.00 14.84 -10.55
N THR A 13 -12.84 15.96 -9.85
CA THR A 13 -11.58 16.37 -9.22
C THR A 13 -11.14 15.37 -8.16
N ARG A 14 -12.08 14.88 -7.33
CA ARG A 14 -11.77 13.87 -6.30
C ARG A 14 -11.31 12.55 -6.92
N LEU A 15 -11.95 12.11 -7.99
CA LEU A 15 -11.55 10.91 -8.74
C LEU A 15 -10.17 11.11 -9.39
N GLY A 16 -9.92 12.26 -10.00
CA GLY A 16 -8.64 12.60 -10.61
C GLY A 16 -7.49 12.60 -9.59
N LEU A 17 -7.67 13.23 -8.43
CA LEU A 17 -6.69 13.21 -7.34
C LEU A 17 -6.45 11.81 -6.79
N THR A 18 -7.50 10.98 -6.70
CA THR A 18 -7.39 9.59 -6.27
C THR A 18 -6.57 8.77 -7.27
N ALA A 19 -6.86 8.91 -8.57
CA ALA A 19 -6.12 8.25 -9.63
C ALA A 19 -4.64 8.67 -9.64
N LEU A 20 -4.37 9.97 -9.50
CA LEU A 20 -3.01 10.49 -9.44
C LEU A 20 -2.23 9.91 -8.26
N ARG A 21 -2.86 9.86 -7.07
CA ARG A 21 -2.24 9.26 -5.87
C ARG A 21 -1.90 7.77 -6.08
N ILE A 22 -2.78 7.03 -6.74
CA ILE A 22 -2.54 5.61 -7.08
C ILE A 22 -1.33 5.48 -8.01
N ILE A 23 -1.23 6.31 -9.05
CA ILE A 23 -0.11 6.30 -10.00
C ILE A 23 1.20 6.66 -9.30
N ASP A 24 1.20 7.71 -8.48
CA ASP A 24 2.36 8.15 -7.70
C ASP A 24 2.86 7.05 -6.75
N THR A 25 1.93 6.40 -6.04
CA THR A 25 2.24 5.26 -5.15
C THR A 25 2.87 4.12 -5.95
N ARG A 26 2.35 3.81 -7.13
CA ARG A 26 2.91 2.77 -7.99
C ARG A 26 4.31 3.14 -8.48
N ALA A 27 4.52 4.40 -8.88
CA ALA A 27 5.84 4.87 -9.32
C ALA A 27 6.89 4.70 -8.22
N GLY A 28 6.56 4.99 -6.96
CA GLY A 28 7.47 4.78 -5.83
C GLY A 28 7.79 3.31 -5.51
N LEU A 29 6.99 2.37 -6.01
CA LEU A 29 7.21 0.93 -5.83
C LEU A 29 7.93 0.27 -7.02
N LEU A 30 7.99 0.92 -8.19
CA LEU A 30 8.60 0.34 -9.39
C LEU A 30 10.08 -0.03 -9.17
N ASP A 31 10.84 0.81 -8.48
CA ASP A 31 12.25 0.54 -8.16
C ASP A 31 12.41 -0.65 -7.20
N GLN A 32 11.42 -0.86 -6.33
CA GLN A 32 11.41 -1.96 -5.35
C GLN A 32 10.96 -3.29 -5.97
N GLU A 33 10.32 -3.28 -7.14
CA GLU A 33 9.96 -4.52 -7.84
C GLU A 33 11.18 -5.38 -8.19
N ALA A 34 12.34 -4.75 -8.41
CA ALA A 34 13.60 -5.46 -8.66
C ALA A 34 14.09 -6.27 -7.43
N LEU A 35 13.62 -5.94 -6.23
CA LEU A 35 13.95 -6.66 -5.00
C LEU A 35 13.07 -7.89 -4.79
N ILE A 36 11.96 -8.00 -5.53
CA ILE A 36 11.06 -9.14 -5.44
C ILE A 36 11.73 -10.35 -6.09
N GLN A 37 12.01 -11.38 -5.28
CA GLN A 37 12.57 -12.64 -5.73
C GLN A 37 11.50 -13.74 -5.74
N GLY A 38 11.52 -14.61 -6.75
CA GLY A 38 10.60 -15.75 -6.85
C GLY A 38 9.22 -15.38 -7.38
N ASP A 39 8.16 -15.98 -6.81
CA ASP A 39 6.78 -15.77 -7.26
C ASP A 39 6.24 -14.43 -6.76
N ARG A 40 6.01 -13.51 -7.70
CA ARG A 40 5.53 -12.14 -7.42
C ARG A 40 4.18 -12.13 -6.70
N TYR A 41 3.28 -13.05 -7.03
CA TYR A 41 1.96 -13.10 -6.40
C TYR A 41 2.07 -13.52 -4.93
N ALA A 42 2.87 -14.54 -4.64
CA ALA A 42 3.13 -15.00 -3.28
C ALA A 42 3.77 -13.90 -2.42
N PHE A 43 4.80 -13.22 -2.94
CA PHE A 43 5.46 -12.11 -2.22
C PHE A 43 4.47 -11.00 -1.83
N ILE A 44 3.66 -10.52 -2.79
CA ILE A 44 2.68 -9.44 -2.53
C ILE A 44 1.61 -9.90 -1.53
N ARG A 45 1.12 -11.14 -1.67
CA ARG A 45 0.13 -11.71 -0.75
C ARG A 45 0.68 -11.78 0.68
N ASP A 46 1.91 -12.25 0.84
CA ASP A 46 2.50 -12.45 2.15
C ASP A 46 2.80 -11.11 2.84
N ALA A 47 3.27 -10.11 2.09
CA ALA A 47 3.44 -8.74 2.57
C ALA A 47 2.09 -8.10 3.00
N TYR A 48 1.02 -8.29 2.22
CA TYR A 48 -0.32 -7.82 2.58
C TYR A 48 -0.82 -8.47 3.88
N LEU A 49 -0.66 -9.79 4.03
CA LEU A 49 -1.05 -10.51 5.24
C LEU A 49 -0.20 -10.13 6.45
N GLN A 50 1.08 -9.82 6.28
CA GLN A 50 1.95 -9.29 7.35
C GLN A 50 1.48 -7.92 7.82
N ARG A 51 1.26 -6.98 6.89
CA ARG A 51 0.72 -5.66 7.20
C ARG A 51 -0.61 -5.78 7.93
N ARG A 52 -1.52 -6.64 7.48
CA ARG A 52 -2.83 -6.79 8.11
C ARG A 52 -2.73 -7.38 9.51
N ARG A 53 -1.82 -8.33 9.73
CA ARG A 53 -1.53 -8.87 11.06
C ARG A 53 -1.02 -7.76 11.98
N PHE A 54 -0.06 -6.97 11.53
CA PHE A 54 0.48 -5.82 12.28
C PHE A 54 -0.60 -4.80 12.65
N GLU A 55 -1.50 -4.47 11.71
CA GLU A 55 -2.63 -3.55 11.94
C GLU A 55 -3.64 -4.11 12.97
N VAL A 56 -3.77 -5.44 13.06
CA VAL A 56 -4.70 -6.10 14.00
C VAL A 56 -4.04 -6.37 15.36
N SER A 57 -2.73 -6.56 15.41
CA SER A 57 -1.98 -6.87 16.62
C SER A 57 -1.44 -5.63 17.35
N ASP A 58 -1.99 -4.45 17.05
CA ASP A 58 -1.54 -3.14 17.59
C ASP A 58 -0.02 -2.92 17.46
N GLY A 59 0.59 -3.49 16.42
CA GLY A 59 2.01 -3.36 16.13
C GLY A 59 2.92 -4.43 16.72
N GLU A 60 2.38 -5.45 17.39
CA GLU A 60 3.16 -6.62 17.81
C GLU A 60 3.58 -7.43 16.56
N LEU A 61 4.86 -7.35 16.20
CA LEU A 61 5.46 -8.10 15.10
C LEU A 61 5.86 -9.50 15.60
N GLY A 62 5.27 -10.55 15.01
CA GLY A 62 5.78 -11.91 15.13
C GLY A 62 7.07 -12.11 14.31
N GLU A 63 7.63 -13.32 14.32
CA GLU A 63 8.82 -13.69 13.54
C GLU A 63 8.73 -13.26 12.06
N ASP A 64 9.80 -12.64 11.55
CA ASP A 64 9.92 -12.16 10.18
C ASP A 64 10.23 -13.34 9.23
N PRO A 65 9.36 -13.66 8.26
CA PRO A 65 9.62 -14.73 7.30
C PRO A 65 10.68 -14.38 6.24
N PHE A 66 11.22 -13.16 6.25
CA PHE A 66 12.20 -12.65 5.28
C PHE A 66 13.55 -12.23 5.91
N ALA A 67 13.75 -12.48 7.20
CA ALA A 67 15.02 -12.23 7.91
C ALA A 67 16.10 -13.29 7.63
#